data_AF-A0A6N9TVM8-F1
#
_entry.id   AF-A0A6N9TVM8-F1
#
_cell.length_a   1.000
_cell.length_b   1.000
_cell.length_c   1.000
_cell.angle_alpha   90.00
_cell.angle_beta   90.00
_cell.angle_gamma   90.00
#
_symmetry.space_group_name_H-M   'P 1'
#
loop_
_entity.id
_entity.type
_entity.pdbx_description
1 polymer ?
#
loop_
_entity_poly.entity_id
_entity_poly.type
_entity_poly.pdbx_seq_one_letter_code
_entity_poly.pdbx_strand_id
1 'polypeptide(L)'
;MSGYGSIRTVRNAIVEKLTAEGREPSAYNITGIARDAFTVRSSGGYDAALEAEAWRTAVDKHRRPYGIGDLVRVTVSTSSGHVELHYGKISQFRKSNGGVYRGRPVKPHSVYVELDHHTSGWVGPLTDTTPVLDDFEIVREWGEIHRGANNGDGYYRCLRCGLHSYKGAKVMIVHKISSQRVRLCEECFTGDELGRLGHEVMFYERHSRQTIAELTENPEAITEPGSDSSYEKSDGEVYREWADAFPWMVPARAAELYAAWKERTAPVAE
;
A
#
# COMPACT_ATOMS: atom_id res chain seq x y z
N MET A 1 -22.87 35.95 -8.25
CA MET A 1 -21.58 36.37 -7.66
C MET A 1 -21.18 35.36 -6.57
N SER A 2 -20.52 34.26 -6.94
CA SER A 2 -20.10 33.24 -5.96
C SER A 2 -18.62 33.41 -5.64
N GLY A 3 -18.32 34.06 -4.52
CA GLY A 3 -16.96 34.13 -3.98
C GLY A 3 -16.99 34.08 -2.48
N TYR A 4 -15.89 33.68 -1.88
CA TYR A 4 -15.74 33.58 -0.44
C TYR A 4 -15.20 34.90 0.11
N GLY A 5 -15.98 35.54 1.00
CA GLY A 5 -15.61 36.83 1.58
C GLY A 5 -14.42 36.80 2.54
N SER A 6 -13.95 35.62 2.97
CA SER A 6 -12.79 35.48 3.87
C SER A 6 -12.09 34.13 3.72
N ILE A 7 -10.82 34.06 4.15
CA ILE A 7 -10.06 32.80 4.24
C ILE A 7 -10.75 31.78 5.18
N ARG A 8 -11.49 32.24 6.19
CA ARG A 8 -12.26 31.37 7.09
C ARG A 8 -13.37 30.66 6.32
N THR A 9 -14.09 31.39 5.47
CA THR A 9 -15.17 30.83 4.65
C THR A 9 -14.62 29.84 3.62
N VAL A 10 -13.47 30.13 3.02
CA VAL A 10 -12.76 29.18 2.12
C VAL A 10 -12.39 27.89 2.85
N ARG A 11 -11.79 27.98 4.04
CA ARG A 11 -11.42 26.81 4.83
C ARG A 11 -12.61 25.93 5.15
N ASN A 12 -13.74 26.52 5.54
CA ASN A 12 -14.97 25.78 5.80
C ASN A 12 -15.50 25.08 4.54
N ALA A 13 -15.48 25.75 3.39
CA ALA A 13 -15.91 25.16 2.12
C ALA A 13 -15.01 24.00 1.66
N ILE A 14 -13.69 24.09 1.90
CA ILE A 14 -12.76 22.98 1.64
C ILE A 14 -13.12 21.79 2.52
N VAL A 15 -13.38 22.02 3.81
CA VAL A 15 -13.78 20.97 4.76
C VAL A 15 -15.09 20.32 4.29
N GLU A 16 -16.12 21.10 3.97
CA GLU A 16 -17.40 20.59 3.48
C GLU A 16 -17.26 19.78 2.19
N LYS A 17 -16.45 20.26 1.25
CA LYS A 17 -16.23 19.58 -0.03
C LYS A 17 -15.43 18.28 0.14
N LEU A 18 -14.38 18.28 0.96
CA LEU A 18 -13.63 17.06 1.30
C LEU A 18 -14.56 16.04 1.98
N THR A 19 -15.37 16.46 2.95
CA THR A 19 -16.35 15.59 3.61
C THR A 19 -17.38 15.03 2.64
N ALA A 20 -17.92 15.85 1.73
CA ALA A 20 -18.85 15.41 0.70
C ALA A 20 -18.23 14.41 -0.29
N GLU A 21 -16.92 14.51 -0.53
CA GLU A 21 -16.13 13.55 -1.31
C GLU A 21 -15.70 12.31 -0.48
N GLY A 22 -16.17 12.17 0.76
CA GLY A 22 -15.80 11.06 1.66
C GLY A 22 -14.35 11.12 2.16
N ARG A 23 -13.68 12.27 2.05
CA ARG A 23 -12.30 12.49 2.48
C ARG A 23 -12.28 13.15 3.87
N GLU A 24 -11.45 12.62 4.78
CA GLU A 24 -11.25 13.18 6.12
C GLU A 24 -10.48 14.51 6.05
N PRO A 25 -11.10 15.67 6.33
CA PRO A 25 -10.48 16.98 6.12
C PRO A 25 -9.20 17.18 6.93
N SER A 26 -9.11 16.55 8.10
CA SER A 26 -7.92 16.66 8.95
C SER A 26 -6.67 16.01 8.34
N ALA A 27 -6.83 15.15 7.32
CA ALA A 27 -5.74 14.54 6.54
C ALA A 27 -5.12 15.51 5.50
N TYR A 28 -5.56 16.76 5.42
CA TYR A 28 -5.10 17.70 4.40
C TYR A 28 -4.56 19.00 4.99
N ASN A 29 -3.59 19.61 4.31
CA ASN A 29 -3.19 20.98 4.57
C ASN A 29 -4.21 21.94 3.95
N ILE A 30 -5.32 22.18 4.67
CA ILE A 30 -6.43 23.05 4.23
C ILE A 30 -5.93 24.44 3.80
N THR A 31 -4.92 25.00 4.48
CA THR A 31 -4.35 26.30 4.09
C THR A 31 -3.58 26.22 2.77
N GLY A 32 -2.89 25.12 2.51
CA GLY A 32 -2.23 24.85 1.23
C GLY A 32 -3.23 24.66 0.09
N ILE A 33 -4.30 23.89 0.33
CA ILE A 33 -5.41 23.74 -0.63
C ILE A 33 -6.05 25.08 -0.92
N ALA A 34 -6.33 25.89 0.11
CA ALA A 34 -6.91 27.22 -0.07
C ALA A 34 -6.04 28.13 -0.95
N ARG A 35 -4.71 28.03 -0.82
CA ARG A 35 -3.77 28.82 -1.63
C ARG A 35 -3.71 28.34 -3.08
N ASP A 36 -3.73 27.03 -3.30
CA ASP A 36 -3.47 26.45 -4.61
C ASP A 36 -4.75 26.21 -5.43
N ALA A 37 -5.91 26.09 -4.78
CA ALA A 37 -7.22 25.83 -5.41
C ALA A 37 -8.15 27.05 -5.47
N PHE A 38 -7.82 28.17 -4.81
CA PHE A 38 -8.65 29.38 -4.78
C PHE A 38 -7.81 30.61 -5.14
N THR A 39 -8.33 31.45 -6.02
CA THR A 39 -7.66 32.69 -6.44
C THR A 39 -8.06 33.86 -5.54
N VAL A 40 -7.09 34.67 -5.11
CA VAL A 40 -7.37 35.89 -4.32
C VAL A 40 -7.87 37.00 -5.24
N ARG A 41 -8.99 37.63 -4.89
CA ARG A 41 -9.56 38.76 -5.63
C ARG A 41 -8.80 40.05 -5.34
N SER A 42 -8.62 40.88 -6.36
CA SER A 42 -8.02 42.22 -6.26
C SER A 42 -8.80 43.17 -5.34
N SER A 43 -10.11 42.95 -5.16
CA SER A 43 -10.98 43.70 -4.23
C SER A 43 -11.01 43.14 -2.80
N GLY A 44 -10.20 42.13 -2.49
CA GLY A 44 -10.30 41.33 -1.27
C GLY A 44 -11.32 40.19 -1.42
N GLY A 45 -11.03 39.05 -0.76
CA GLY A 45 -11.80 37.80 -0.86
C GLY A 45 -11.16 36.76 -1.78
N TYR A 46 -11.83 35.63 -1.96
CA TYR A 46 -11.38 34.50 -2.80
C TYR A 46 -12.46 34.15 -3.83
N ASP A 47 -12.06 33.85 -5.06
CA ASP A 47 -12.93 33.23 -6.06
C ASP A 47 -13.33 31.82 -5.63
N ALA A 48 -14.44 31.30 -6.17
CA ALA A 48 -14.85 29.92 -5.93
C ALA A 48 -13.74 28.94 -6.37
N ALA A 49 -13.79 27.69 -5.87
CA ALA A 49 -12.79 26.68 -6.20
C ALA A 49 -12.54 26.65 -7.71
N LEU A 50 -11.26 26.72 -8.11
CA LEU A 50 -10.83 26.59 -9.49
C LEU A 50 -11.43 25.32 -10.11
N GLU A 51 -11.48 25.30 -11.45
CA GLU A 51 -11.83 24.15 -12.31
C GLU A 51 -11.55 22.80 -11.64
N ALA A 52 -12.42 21.81 -11.84
CA ALA A 52 -12.37 20.51 -11.16
C ALA A 52 -10.97 19.85 -11.15
N GLU A 53 -10.14 20.15 -12.14
CA GLU A 53 -8.75 19.73 -12.25
C GLU A 53 -7.80 20.39 -11.23
N ALA A 54 -7.90 21.71 -11.04
CA ALA A 54 -7.08 22.43 -10.07
C ALA A 54 -7.45 22.06 -8.63
N TRP A 55 -8.73 21.80 -8.36
CA TRP A 55 -9.18 21.23 -7.08
C TRP A 55 -8.52 19.88 -6.81
N ARG A 56 -8.62 18.92 -7.74
CA ARG A 56 -8.02 17.58 -7.59
C ARG A 56 -6.52 17.65 -7.37
N THR A 57 -5.82 18.41 -8.22
CA THR A 57 -4.37 18.62 -8.13
C THR A 57 -3.95 19.19 -6.77
N ALA A 58 -4.66 20.20 -6.27
CA ALA A 58 -4.35 20.83 -5.00
C ALA A 58 -4.65 19.90 -3.81
N VAL A 59 -5.77 19.17 -3.84
CA VAL A 59 -6.13 18.21 -2.80
C VAL A 59 -5.07 17.11 -2.70
N ASP A 60 -4.63 16.56 -3.82
CA ASP A 60 -3.63 15.50 -3.84
C ASP A 60 -2.25 16.00 -3.38
N LYS A 61 -1.82 17.18 -3.87
CA LYS A 61 -0.57 17.83 -3.45
C LYS A 61 -0.50 18.12 -1.95
N HIS A 62 -1.64 18.49 -1.35
CA HIS A 62 -1.72 18.92 0.04
C HIS A 62 -2.27 17.86 0.98
N ARG A 63 -2.43 16.61 0.52
CA ARG A 63 -2.66 15.47 1.40
C ARG A 63 -1.46 15.34 2.33
N ARG A 64 -1.72 15.38 3.64
CA ARG A 64 -0.69 15.13 4.65
C ARG A 64 -0.47 13.63 4.72
N PRO A 65 0.78 13.15 4.66
CA PRO A 65 1.05 11.72 4.66
C PRO A 65 0.72 11.03 6.00
N TYR A 66 0.57 11.80 7.10
CA TYR A 66 0.41 11.24 8.44
C TYR A 66 -0.57 11.99 9.34
N GLY A 67 -1.59 11.28 9.79
CA GLY A 67 -2.63 11.68 10.73
C GLY A 67 -3.09 10.50 11.58
N ILE A 68 -3.81 10.77 12.67
CA ILE A 68 -4.42 9.70 13.47
C ILE A 68 -5.44 8.97 12.60
N GLY A 69 -5.40 7.64 12.63
CA GLY A 69 -6.21 6.74 11.82
C GLY A 69 -5.59 6.38 10.47
N ASP A 70 -4.55 7.10 10.02
CA ASP A 70 -3.88 6.77 8.77
C ASP A 70 -3.15 5.43 8.93
N LEU A 71 -3.36 4.56 7.95
CA LEU A 71 -2.68 3.28 7.85
C LEU A 71 -1.26 3.49 7.31
N VAL A 72 -0.28 2.96 8.03
CA VAL A 72 1.14 3.07 7.72
C VAL A 72 1.80 1.71 7.78
N ARG A 73 2.90 1.56 7.05
CA ARG A 73 3.87 0.50 7.18
C ARG A 73 4.99 0.95 8.12
N VAL A 74 5.41 0.05 9.00
CA VAL A 74 6.58 0.19 9.87
C VAL A 74 7.49 -1.01 9.70
N THR A 75 8.76 -0.82 10.04
CA THR A 75 9.77 -1.86 9.97
C THR A 75 10.10 -2.31 11.40
N VAL A 76 10.01 -3.61 11.67
CA VAL A 76 10.24 -4.19 13.01
C VAL A 76 11.33 -5.25 12.93
N SER A 77 12.39 -5.06 13.71
CA SER A 77 13.41 -6.10 13.90
C SER A 77 12.92 -7.16 14.87
N THR A 78 12.95 -8.42 14.47
CA THR A 78 12.59 -9.58 15.29
C THR A 78 13.75 -9.97 16.21
N SER A 79 13.46 -10.77 17.23
CA SER A 79 14.48 -11.35 18.13
C SER A 79 15.51 -12.22 17.41
N SER A 80 15.15 -12.77 16.25
CA SER A 80 16.05 -13.53 15.36
C SER A 80 16.91 -12.65 14.45
N GLY A 81 16.82 -11.32 14.55
CA GLY A 81 17.60 -10.38 13.73
C GLY A 81 17.03 -10.10 12.35
N HIS A 82 15.88 -10.70 11.99
CA HIS A 82 15.20 -10.42 10.74
C HIS A 82 14.41 -9.12 10.82
N VAL A 83 14.25 -8.47 9.68
CA VAL A 83 13.48 -7.25 9.55
C VAL A 83 12.17 -7.58 8.86
N GLU A 84 11.05 -7.26 9.52
CA GLU A 84 9.71 -7.50 9.00
C GLU A 84 8.97 -6.20 8.72
N LEU A 85 8.10 -6.23 7.71
CA LEU A 85 7.16 -5.16 7.40
C LEU A 85 5.84 -5.39 8.12
N HIS A 86 5.39 -4.39 8.88
CA HIS A 86 4.12 -4.44 9.60
C HIS A 86 3.26 -3.26 9.22
N TYR A 87 1.99 -3.51 8.98
CA TYR A 87 1.00 -2.47 8.75
C TYR A 87 0.17 -2.21 10.02
N GLY A 88 -0.23 -0.97 10.21
CA GLY A 88 -1.05 -0.57 11.35
C GLY A 88 -1.45 0.89 11.28
N LYS A 89 -2.43 1.27 12.11
CA LYS A 89 -2.95 2.64 12.13
C LYS A 89 -2.19 3.49 13.13
N ILE A 90 -1.85 4.73 12.75
CA ILE A 90 -1.35 5.71 13.72
C ILE A 90 -2.47 6.00 14.71
N SER A 91 -2.30 5.59 15.97
CA SER A 91 -3.29 5.82 17.02
C SER A 91 -2.93 7.02 17.90
N GLN A 92 -1.64 7.35 18.04
CA GLN A 92 -1.20 8.48 18.87
C GLN A 92 0.04 9.17 18.31
N PHE A 93 0.11 10.47 18.52
CA PHE A 93 1.35 11.25 18.42
C PHE A 93 1.88 11.53 19.83
N ARG A 94 3.18 11.37 20.04
CA ARG A 94 3.82 11.49 21.35
C ARG A 94 4.84 12.62 21.40
N LYS A 95 4.92 13.25 22.58
CA LYS A 95 5.90 14.27 22.98
C LYS A 95 7.19 13.59 23.44
N SER A 96 8.28 14.34 23.52
CA SER A 96 9.56 13.87 24.04
C SER A 96 9.48 13.35 25.49
N ASN A 97 8.56 13.89 26.29
CA ASN A 97 8.33 13.44 27.67
C ASN A 97 7.40 12.21 27.78
N GLY A 98 7.11 11.52 26.67
CA GLY A 98 6.22 10.36 26.62
C GLY A 98 4.71 10.69 26.65
N GLY A 99 4.33 11.95 26.91
CA GLY A 99 2.94 12.38 26.91
C GLY A 99 2.32 12.38 25.51
N VAL A 100 0.99 12.21 25.43
CA VAL A 100 0.24 12.19 24.16
C VAL A 100 -0.16 13.62 23.75
N TYR A 101 -0.07 13.94 22.46
CA TYR A 101 -0.65 15.15 21.91
C TYR A 101 -2.19 15.04 21.84
N ARG A 102 -2.91 16.05 22.34
CA ARG A 102 -4.37 16.13 22.27
C ARG A 102 -4.91 16.60 20.90
N GLY A 103 -4.10 16.50 19.84
CA GLY A 103 -4.41 16.99 18.49
C GLY A 103 -3.35 16.51 17.49
N ARG A 104 -3.37 17.02 16.25
CA ARG A 104 -2.38 16.67 15.22
C ARG A 104 -1.16 17.60 15.30
N PRO A 105 -0.04 17.20 15.94
CA PRO A 105 1.15 18.04 16.04
C PRO A 105 1.82 18.20 14.67
N VAL A 106 2.45 19.36 14.45
CA VAL A 106 3.22 19.63 13.22
C VAL A 106 4.56 18.86 13.23
N LYS A 107 5.15 18.67 14.41
CA LYS A 107 6.42 17.95 14.62
C LYS A 107 6.29 17.05 15.85
N PRO A 108 5.63 15.88 15.73
CA PRO A 108 5.64 14.90 16.81
C PRO A 108 7.05 14.41 17.07
N HIS A 109 7.37 14.07 18.31
CA HIS A 109 8.64 13.41 18.64
C HIS A 109 8.61 11.94 18.18
N SER A 110 7.51 11.24 18.49
CA SER A 110 7.28 9.86 18.06
C SER A 110 5.80 9.62 17.78
N VAL A 111 5.51 8.48 17.18
CA VAL A 111 4.16 7.96 16.97
C VAL A 111 3.99 6.62 17.65
N TYR A 112 2.76 6.32 18.02
CA TYR A 112 2.33 4.98 18.36
C TYR A 112 1.43 4.47 17.24
N VAL A 113 1.79 3.31 16.69
CA VAL A 113 1.08 2.61 15.63
C VAL A 113 0.46 1.35 16.22
N GLU A 114 -0.85 1.23 16.13
CA GLU A 114 -1.56 0.01 16.49
C GLU A 114 -1.48 -0.97 15.33
N LEU A 115 -0.72 -2.05 15.52
CA LEU A 115 -0.47 -3.06 14.49
C LEU A 115 -1.60 -4.09 14.49
N ASP A 116 -2.17 -4.42 13.33
CA ASP A 116 -3.38 -5.28 13.27
C ASP A 116 -3.16 -6.74 13.71
N HIS A 117 -1.90 -7.19 13.86
CA HIS A 117 -1.53 -8.57 14.20
C HIS A 117 -0.68 -8.73 15.46
N HIS A 118 -0.52 -7.68 16.28
CA HIS A 118 0.27 -7.76 17.52
C HIS A 118 -0.56 -7.38 18.73
N THR A 119 -0.27 -8.03 19.86
CA THR A 119 -0.82 -7.65 21.17
C THR A 119 -0.23 -6.34 21.68
N SER A 120 0.89 -5.87 21.11
CA SER A 120 1.53 -4.58 21.40
C SER A 120 1.68 -3.76 20.12
N GLY A 121 1.42 -2.45 20.20
CA GLY A 121 1.71 -1.53 19.09
C GLY A 121 3.19 -1.14 19.02
N TRP A 122 3.55 -0.49 17.92
CA TRP A 122 4.91 -0.01 17.66
C TRP A 122 5.06 1.46 18.05
N VAL A 123 6.17 1.82 18.71
CA VAL A 123 6.54 3.21 19.01
C VAL A 123 7.86 3.55 18.33
N GLY A 124 7.88 4.61 17.53
CA GLY A 124 9.09 5.09 16.88
C GLY A 124 8.93 6.50 16.32
N PRO A 125 9.98 7.09 15.72
CA PRO A 125 9.88 8.40 15.09
C PRO A 125 8.98 8.31 13.84
N LEU A 126 8.31 9.42 13.51
CA LEU A 126 7.40 9.47 12.36
C LEU A 126 8.13 9.20 11.02
N THR A 127 9.42 9.51 10.95
CA THR A 127 10.28 9.28 9.79
C THR A 127 10.45 7.80 9.43
N ASP A 128 10.23 6.91 10.39
CA ASP A 128 10.41 5.46 10.20
C ASP A 128 9.09 4.78 9.83
N THR A 129 8.04 5.58 9.63
CA THR A 129 6.77 5.13 9.06
C THR A 129 6.75 5.42 7.56
N THR A 130 6.05 4.60 6.80
CA THR A 130 5.74 4.82 5.38
C THR A 130 4.23 4.80 5.20
N PRO A 131 3.60 5.72 4.45
CA PRO A 131 2.17 5.64 4.18
C PRO A 131 1.85 4.37 3.40
N VAL A 132 0.80 3.64 3.80
CA VAL A 132 0.47 2.36 3.14
C VAL A 132 0.30 2.49 1.63
N LEU A 133 -0.25 3.61 1.16
CA LEU A 133 -0.51 3.85 -0.26
C LEU A 133 0.76 3.91 -1.10
N ASP A 134 1.93 4.15 -0.49
CA ASP A 134 3.18 4.13 -1.21
C ASP A 134 3.58 2.69 -1.62
N ASP A 135 3.07 1.67 -0.92
CA ASP A 135 3.30 0.26 -1.21
C ASP A 135 2.34 -0.30 -2.28
N PHE A 136 1.30 0.45 -2.66
CA PHE A 136 0.28 0.00 -3.61
C PHE A 136 0.15 0.91 -4.83
N GLU A 137 -0.12 0.32 -5.98
CA GLU A 137 -0.64 1.00 -7.15
C GLU A 137 -2.15 0.75 -7.22
N ILE A 138 -2.92 1.82 -7.39
CA ILE A 138 -4.39 1.77 -7.42
C ILE A 138 -4.87 2.10 -8.82
N VAL A 139 -5.33 1.08 -9.55
CA VAL A 139 -5.83 1.18 -10.92
C VAL A 139 -7.35 1.29 -10.91
N ARG A 140 -7.89 2.29 -11.60
CA ARG A 140 -9.34 2.56 -11.72
C ARG A 140 -9.86 2.49 -13.16
N GLU A 141 -8.98 2.32 -14.12
CA GLU A 141 -9.38 2.22 -15.54
C GLU A 141 -10.04 0.86 -15.81
N TRP A 142 -11.27 0.88 -16.32
CA TRP A 142 -12.07 -0.33 -16.54
C TRP A 142 -11.37 -1.34 -17.46
N GLY A 143 -10.73 -0.88 -18.54
CA GLY A 143 -9.98 -1.72 -19.46
C GLY A 143 -8.85 -2.48 -18.76
N GLU A 144 -8.06 -1.79 -17.95
CA GLU A 144 -6.97 -2.40 -17.18
C GLU A 144 -7.46 -3.33 -16.07
N ILE A 145 -8.52 -2.95 -15.35
CA ILE A 145 -9.10 -3.78 -14.30
C ILE A 145 -9.57 -5.12 -14.88
N HIS A 146 -10.17 -5.11 -16.06
CA HIS A 146 -10.81 -6.29 -16.67
C HIS A 146 -10.02 -6.96 -17.78
N ARG A 147 -8.81 -6.48 -18.05
CA ARG A 147 -7.89 -7.11 -19.00
C ARG A 147 -7.67 -8.59 -18.65
N GLY A 148 -8.01 -9.47 -19.59
CA GLY A 148 -7.88 -10.93 -19.44
C GLY A 148 -9.07 -11.63 -18.75
N ALA A 149 -10.20 -10.94 -18.55
CA ALA A 149 -11.41 -11.57 -18.04
C ALA A 149 -11.96 -12.61 -19.05
N ASN A 150 -11.70 -13.89 -18.77
CA ASN A 150 -12.12 -15.03 -19.60
C ASN A 150 -13.44 -15.67 -19.13
N ASN A 151 -14.28 -14.95 -18.39
CA ASN A 151 -15.57 -15.45 -17.94
C ASN A 151 -16.71 -15.02 -18.87
N GLY A 152 -17.86 -15.72 -18.81
CA GLY A 152 -19.01 -15.45 -19.67
C GLY A 152 -19.61 -14.05 -19.54
N ASP A 153 -19.32 -13.34 -18.45
CA ASP A 153 -19.78 -11.97 -18.21
C ASP A 153 -18.81 -10.92 -18.78
N GLY A 154 -17.60 -11.29 -19.21
CA GLY A 154 -16.60 -10.38 -19.77
C GLY A 154 -15.97 -9.40 -18.77
N TYR A 155 -16.10 -9.64 -17.46
CA TYR A 155 -15.50 -8.80 -16.43
C TYR A 155 -15.18 -9.58 -15.15
N TYR A 156 -14.13 -9.17 -14.43
CA TYR A 156 -13.81 -9.69 -13.10
C TYR A 156 -14.77 -9.19 -12.03
N ARG A 157 -15.24 -10.11 -11.18
CA ARG A 157 -16.07 -9.80 -10.01
C ARG A 157 -15.21 -9.30 -8.85
N CYS A 158 -15.84 -8.60 -7.91
CA CYS A 158 -15.20 -8.22 -6.65
C CYS A 158 -14.76 -9.47 -5.86
N LEU A 159 -13.50 -9.51 -5.41
CA LEU A 159 -12.96 -10.64 -4.63
C LEU A 159 -13.62 -10.79 -3.25
N ARG A 160 -13.98 -9.67 -2.61
CA ARG A 160 -14.38 -9.64 -1.18
C ARG A 160 -15.87 -9.71 -0.95
N CYS A 161 -16.67 -9.24 -1.89
CA CYS A 161 -18.10 -9.07 -1.70
C CYS A 161 -18.89 -10.42 -1.82
N GLY A 162 -18.23 -11.58 -1.74
CA GLY A 162 -18.85 -12.91 -1.63
C GLY A 162 -19.50 -13.45 -2.92
N LEU A 163 -19.90 -14.73 -2.89
CA LEU A 163 -20.32 -15.56 -4.04
C LEU A 163 -21.60 -15.11 -4.77
N HIS A 164 -22.31 -14.07 -4.33
CA HIS A 164 -23.59 -13.66 -4.93
C HIS A 164 -23.72 -12.16 -5.23
N SER A 165 -22.68 -11.35 -4.97
CA SER A 165 -22.72 -9.98 -5.47
C SER A 165 -22.31 -9.97 -6.94
N TYR A 166 -23.23 -9.61 -7.83
CA TYR A 166 -22.93 -9.34 -9.25
C TYR A 166 -22.04 -8.09 -9.45
N LYS A 167 -21.50 -7.51 -8.37
CA LYS A 167 -20.72 -6.28 -8.41
C LYS A 167 -19.40 -6.56 -9.14
N GLY A 168 -19.29 -6.01 -10.35
CA GLY A 168 -18.03 -5.94 -11.07
C GLY A 168 -16.98 -5.19 -10.25
N ALA A 169 -15.73 -5.60 -10.37
CA ALA A 169 -14.64 -4.83 -9.82
C ALA A 169 -14.61 -3.43 -10.44
N LYS A 170 -14.28 -2.43 -9.63
CA LYS A 170 -14.13 -1.03 -10.03
C LYS A 170 -12.74 -0.49 -9.66
N VAL A 171 -11.99 -1.25 -8.88
CA VAL A 171 -10.63 -0.94 -8.47
C VAL A 171 -9.80 -2.21 -8.59
N MET A 172 -8.60 -2.10 -9.15
CA MET A 172 -7.56 -3.11 -9.06
C MET A 172 -6.41 -2.54 -8.23
N ILE A 173 -6.07 -3.23 -7.15
CA ILE A 173 -4.93 -2.94 -6.29
C ILE A 173 -3.78 -3.83 -6.77
N VAL A 174 -2.62 -3.24 -7.01
CA VAL A 174 -1.38 -3.97 -7.27
C VAL A 174 -0.42 -3.65 -6.12
N HIS A 175 -0.01 -4.67 -5.36
CA HIS A 175 1.03 -4.48 -4.36
C HIS A 175 2.39 -4.39 -5.05
N LYS A 176 3.11 -3.27 -4.87
CA LYS A 176 4.33 -2.98 -5.66
C LYS A 176 5.47 -3.97 -5.38
N ILE A 177 5.56 -4.48 -4.15
CA ILE A 177 6.63 -5.40 -3.76
C ILE A 177 6.36 -6.80 -4.35
N SER A 178 5.17 -7.37 -4.11
CA SER A 178 4.86 -8.74 -4.54
C SER A 178 4.23 -8.84 -5.94
N SER A 179 3.89 -7.72 -6.56
CA SER A 179 3.08 -7.64 -7.78
C SER A 179 1.70 -8.31 -7.68
N GLN A 180 1.25 -8.68 -6.48
CA GLN A 180 -0.04 -9.31 -6.27
C GLN A 180 -1.17 -8.36 -6.66
N ARG A 181 -2.14 -8.87 -7.43
CA ARG A 181 -3.26 -8.09 -7.95
C ARG A 181 -4.57 -8.52 -7.29
N VAL A 182 -5.28 -7.56 -6.71
CA VAL A 182 -6.58 -7.79 -6.09
C VAL A 182 -7.62 -6.84 -6.66
N ARG A 183 -8.78 -7.38 -7.03
CA ARG A 183 -9.85 -6.65 -7.72
C ARG A 183 -11.07 -6.54 -6.83
N LEU A 184 -11.52 -5.31 -6.59
CA LEU A 184 -12.58 -4.98 -5.63
C LEU A 184 -13.60 -4.04 -6.26
N CYS A 185 -14.83 -4.08 -5.76
CA CYS A 185 -15.77 -2.97 -5.98
C CYS A 185 -15.40 -1.77 -5.09
N GLU A 186 -16.00 -0.61 -5.31
CA GLU A 186 -15.68 0.61 -4.56
C GLU A 186 -15.98 0.47 -3.06
N GLU A 187 -17.06 -0.22 -2.69
CA GLU A 187 -17.43 -0.44 -1.27
C GLU A 187 -16.42 -1.33 -0.53
N CYS A 188 -15.94 -2.37 -1.23
CA CYS A 188 -14.96 -3.30 -0.69
C CYS A 188 -13.53 -2.69 -0.70
N PHE A 189 -13.29 -1.54 -1.34
CA PHE A 189 -11.99 -0.84 -1.37
C PHE A 189 -11.83 0.11 -0.16
N THR A 190 -11.28 -0.40 0.94
CA THR A 190 -11.05 0.36 2.17
C THR A 190 -9.57 0.41 2.56
N GLY A 191 -9.20 1.32 3.46
CA GLY A 191 -7.86 1.35 4.04
C GLY A 191 -7.51 0.05 4.75
N ASP A 192 -8.46 -0.54 5.47
CA ASP A 192 -8.27 -1.80 6.20
C ASP A 192 -7.98 -2.97 5.26
N GLU A 193 -8.62 -2.99 4.08
CA GLU A 193 -8.34 -3.99 3.05
C GLU A 193 -6.93 -3.83 2.46
N LEU A 194 -6.41 -2.61 2.31
CA LEU A 194 -5.02 -2.37 1.91
C LEU A 194 -4.04 -2.90 2.97
N GLY A 195 -4.32 -2.66 4.25
CA GLY A 195 -3.52 -3.19 5.37
C GLY A 195 -3.48 -4.71 5.36
N ARG A 196 -4.66 -5.33 5.23
CA ARG A 196 -4.80 -6.79 5.14
C ARG A 196 -4.00 -7.37 3.98
N LEU A 197 -4.02 -6.73 2.80
CA LEU A 197 -3.24 -7.16 1.64
C LEU A 197 -1.73 -7.01 1.85
N GLY A 198 -1.30 -5.92 2.49
CA GLY A 198 0.11 -5.74 2.85
C GLY A 198 0.59 -6.79 3.86
N HIS A 199 -0.25 -7.12 4.85
CA HIS A 199 0.06 -8.17 5.83
C HIS A 199 0.10 -9.57 5.22
N GLU A 200 -0.73 -9.86 4.22
CA GLU A 200 -0.74 -11.14 3.52
C GLU A 200 0.67 -11.49 3.00
N VAL A 201 1.38 -10.50 2.46
CA VAL A 201 2.77 -10.65 1.99
C VAL A 201 3.74 -10.95 3.13
N MET A 202 3.60 -10.27 4.27
CA MET A 202 4.39 -10.55 5.48
C MET A 202 4.14 -11.97 6.01
N PHE A 203 2.92 -12.50 5.90
CA PHE A 203 2.68 -13.91 6.25
C PHE A 203 3.44 -14.86 5.34
N TYR A 204 3.50 -14.62 4.02
CA TYR A 204 4.32 -15.44 3.13
C TYR A 204 5.80 -15.38 3.50
N GLU A 205 6.32 -14.20 3.85
CA GLU A 205 7.70 -14.03 4.33
C GLU A 205 7.95 -14.85 5.60
N ARG A 206 7.03 -14.80 6.57
CA ARG A 206 7.13 -15.57 7.83
C ARG A 206 7.17 -17.07 7.60
N HIS A 207 6.31 -17.58 6.74
CA HIS A 207 6.26 -19.01 6.43
C HIS A 207 7.46 -19.46 5.58
N SER A 208 8.13 -18.53 4.89
CA SER A 208 9.29 -18.83 4.04
C SER A 208 10.63 -18.54 4.72
N ARG A 209 10.67 -18.16 6.00
CA ARG A 209 11.91 -17.75 6.69
C ARG A 209 13.03 -18.76 6.61
N GLN A 210 12.72 -20.04 6.76
CA GLN A 210 13.71 -21.12 6.69
C GLN A 210 14.32 -21.17 5.28
N THR A 211 13.48 -21.25 4.25
CA THR A 211 13.89 -21.24 2.84
C THR A 211 14.73 -20.01 2.49
N ILE A 212 14.32 -18.83 2.97
CA ILE A 212 15.08 -17.57 2.78
C ILE A 212 16.46 -17.69 3.44
N ALA A 213 16.55 -18.21 4.68
CA ALA A 213 17.81 -18.37 5.38
C ALA A 213 18.74 -19.38 4.68
N GLU A 214 18.21 -20.53 4.27
CA GLU A 214 18.93 -21.58 3.53
C GLU A 214 19.52 -21.03 2.23
N LEU A 215 18.73 -20.31 1.43
CA LEU A 215 19.19 -19.69 0.18
C LEU A 215 20.08 -18.45 0.38
N THR A 216 20.06 -17.85 1.57
CA THR A 216 21.00 -16.78 1.93
C THR A 216 22.37 -17.36 2.26
N GLU A 217 22.42 -18.50 2.95
CA GLU A 217 23.65 -19.20 3.33
C GLU A 217 24.26 -19.97 2.15
N ASN A 218 23.43 -20.66 1.36
CA ASN A 218 23.84 -21.44 0.20
C ASN A 218 22.99 -21.09 -1.03
N PRO A 219 23.31 -19.98 -1.74
CA PRO A 219 22.52 -19.54 -2.88
C PRO A 219 22.59 -20.48 -4.08
N GLU A 220 23.62 -21.33 -4.21
CA GLU A 220 23.73 -22.28 -5.32
C GLU A 220 22.69 -23.41 -5.26
N ALA A 221 22.11 -23.70 -4.09
CA ALA A 221 21.14 -24.77 -3.88
C ALA A 221 19.92 -24.69 -4.82
N ILE A 222 19.50 -23.47 -5.20
CA ILE A 222 18.38 -23.26 -6.13
C ILE A 222 18.66 -23.79 -7.55
N THR A 223 19.93 -23.99 -7.91
CA THR A 223 20.35 -24.47 -9.24
C THR A 223 20.73 -25.94 -9.26
N GLU A 224 20.56 -26.65 -8.15
CA GLU A 224 20.87 -28.07 -8.08
C GLU A 224 20.08 -28.88 -9.13
N PRO A 225 20.68 -29.97 -9.66
CA PRO A 225 20.02 -30.84 -10.62
C PRO A 225 18.65 -31.30 -10.12
N GLY A 226 17.70 -31.43 -11.05
CA GLY A 226 16.41 -32.03 -10.74
C GLY A 226 16.56 -33.49 -10.31
N SER A 227 15.53 -34.01 -9.66
CA SER A 227 15.44 -35.42 -9.33
C SER A 227 15.22 -36.25 -10.59
N ASP A 228 15.86 -37.42 -10.66
CA ASP A 228 15.55 -38.44 -11.67
C ASP A 228 14.24 -39.21 -11.34
N SER A 229 13.65 -38.96 -10.16
CA SER A 229 12.40 -39.59 -9.70
C SER A 229 11.18 -38.82 -10.18
N SER A 230 10.17 -39.54 -10.67
CA SER A 230 8.86 -38.96 -11.00
C SER A 230 7.97 -38.69 -9.78
N TYR A 231 8.37 -39.14 -8.58
CA TYR A 231 7.55 -39.07 -7.36
C TYR A 231 8.14 -38.15 -6.29
N GLU A 232 9.45 -37.89 -6.34
CA GLU A 232 10.18 -37.10 -5.33
C GLU A 232 10.88 -35.95 -6.02
N LYS A 233 10.67 -34.74 -5.49
CA LYS A 233 11.36 -33.54 -5.94
C LYS A 233 12.69 -33.42 -5.21
N SER A 234 13.72 -33.02 -5.94
CA SER A 234 14.97 -32.54 -5.37
C SER A 234 14.75 -31.23 -4.60
N ASP A 235 15.64 -30.92 -3.67
CA ASP A 235 15.61 -29.64 -2.94
C ASP A 235 15.69 -28.46 -3.92
N GLY A 236 16.54 -28.57 -4.95
CA GLY A 236 16.62 -27.59 -6.03
C GLY A 236 15.28 -27.35 -6.74
N GLU A 237 14.48 -28.39 -7.02
CA GLU A 237 13.14 -28.23 -7.59
C GLU A 237 12.18 -27.52 -6.65
N VAL A 238 12.21 -27.87 -5.35
CA VAL A 238 11.38 -27.22 -4.34
C VAL A 238 11.73 -25.73 -4.22
N TYR A 239 13.02 -25.38 -4.20
CA TYR A 239 13.46 -23.97 -4.18
C TYR A 239 13.02 -23.21 -5.43
N ARG A 240 13.09 -23.82 -6.62
CA ARG A 240 12.66 -23.18 -7.88
C ARG A 240 11.16 -22.96 -7.93
N GLU A 241 10.36 -23.95 -7.53
CA GLU A 241 8.89 -23.78 -7.45
C GLU A 241 8.50 -22.68 -6.47
N TRP A 242 9.18 -22.63 -5.31
CA TRP A 242 9.00 -21.55 -4.36
C TRP A 242 9.42 -20.19 -4.96
N ALA A 243 10.55 -20.12 -5.67
CA ALA A 243 11.03 -18.90 -6.30
C ALA A 243 10.13 -18.41 -7.44
N ASP A 244 9.44 -19.31 -8.16
CA ASP A 244 8.44 -18.94 -9.16
C ASP A 244 7.14 -18.44 -8.52
N ALA A 245 6.73 -19.02 -7.38
CA ALA A 245 5.56 -18.56 -6.64
C ALA A 245 5.82 -17.22 -5.92
N PHE A 246 7.05 -17.02 -5.42
CA PHE A 246 7.41 -15.92 -4.54
C PHE A 246 8.73 -15.21 -4.95
N PRO A 247 8.83 -14.71 -6.19
CA PRO A 247 10.08 -14.17 -6.72
C PRO A 247 10.64 -12.99 -5.92
N TRP A 248 9.79 -12.20 -5.26
CA TRP A 248 10.20 -11.05 -4.45
C TRP A 248 10.86 -11.44 -3.11
N MET A 249 10.77 -12.69 -2.70
CA MET A 249 11.37 -13.19 -1.45
C MET A 249 12.73 -13.86 -1.67
N VAL A 250 13.12 -14.11 -2.92
CA VAL A 250 14.36 -14.82 -3.25
C VAL A 250 15.56 -13.91 -2.92
N PRO A 251 16.54 -14.37 -2.11
CA PRO A 251 17.76 -13.60 -1.86
C PRO A 251 18.47 -13.22 -3.16
N ALA A 252 19.01 -11.99 -3.22
CA ALA A 252 19.52 -11.41 -4.47
C ALA A 252 20.49 -12.33 -5.24
N ARG A 253 21.43 -12.97 -4.54
CA ARG A 253 22.40 -13.88 -5.17
C ARG A 253 21.73 -15.14 -5.73
N ALA A 254 20.80 -15.75 -4.98
CA ALA A 254 20.04 -16.90 -5.46
C ALA A 254 19.14 -16.52 -6.65
N ALA A 255 18.56 -15.31 -6.65
CA ALA A 255 17.73 -14.81 -7.74
C ALA A 255 18.53 -14.65 -9.05
N GLU A 256 19.76 -14.12 -8.99
CA GLU A 256 20.68 -14.04 -10.14
C GLU A 256 20.99 -15.42 -10.72
N LEU A 257 21.35 -16.38 -9.85
CA LEU A 257 21.67 -17.74 -10.26
C LEU A 257 20.47 -18.44 -10.88
N TYR A 258 19.28 -18.24 -10.30
CA TYR A 258 18.04 -18.81 -10.82
C TYR A 258 17.65 -18.22 -12.18
N ALA A 259 17.79 -16.91 -12.37
CA ALA A 259 17.55 -16.27 -13.67
C ALA A 259 18.48 -16.86 -14.76
N ALA A 260 19.78 -16.96 -14.47
CA ALA A 260 20.76 -17.55 -15.39
C ALA A 260 20.51 -19.05 -15.64
N TRP A 261 19.96 -19.77 -14.66
CA TRP A 261 19.52 -21.16 -14.86
C TRP A 261 18.33 -21.23 -15.82
N LYS A 262 17.30 -20.39 -15.63
CA LYS A 262 16.11 -20.34 -16.51
C LYS A 262 16.46 -20.03 -17.96
N GLU A 263 17.42 -19.13 -18.19
CA GLU A 263 17.89 -18.82 -19.55
C GLU A 263 18.57 -20.01 -20.23
N ARG A 264 19.31 -20.83 -19.47
CA ARG A 264 20.00 -22.02 -20.00
C ARG A 264 19.07 -23.20 -20.26
N THR A 265 17.98 -23.29 -19.49
CA THR A 265 17.01 -24.40 -19.58
C THR A 265 15.75 -24.05 -20.36
N ALA A 266 15.57 -22.79 -20.74
CA ALA A 266 14.48 -22.38 -21.63
C ALA A 266 14.59 -23.17 -22.96
N PRO A 267 13.48 -23.76 -23.43
CA PRO A 267 13.47 -24.41 -24.73
C PRO A 267 13.84 -23.36 -25.79
N VAL A 268 14.80 -23.69 -26.65
CA VAL A 268 15.11 -22.87 -27.83
C VAL A 268 13.82 -22.79 -28.64
N ALA A 269 13.25 -21.60 -28.76
CA ALA A 269 12.08 -21.37 -29.60
C ALA A 269 12.49 -21.66 -31.05
N GLU A 270 12.02 -22.78 -31.61
CA GLU A 270 12.04 -23.06 -33.05
C GLU A 270 10.99 -22.23 -33.79
#